data_AF-H1W5B0-F1
#
_entry.id   AF-H1W5B0-F1
#
_cell.length_a   1.000
_cell.length_b   1.000
_cell.length_c   1.000
_cell.angle_alpha   90.00
_cell.angle_beta   90.00
_cell.angle_gamma   90.00
#
_symmetry.space_group_name_H-M   'P 1'
#
loop_
_entity.id
_entity.type
_entity.pdbx_description
1 polymer ?
#
loop_
_entity_poly.entity_id
_entity_poly.type
_entity_poly.pdbx_seq_one_letter_code
_entity_poly.pdbx_strand_id
1 'polypeptide(L)'
;MVRTAAEMRAASETKKSNGHNIDISAQAMDLDANGTENGAWDQMDTEDSTEVPLDINELEIATLQYGQELHAEFKDDPRREVTKHLANIYALLAYANPLKEKDVVHLLDRKGRLAVAEELNSAILLSLGKSSRAALEKIYAQTSVLLDDLRENGGPGAFVSLQDVIEEIPKSQPF
;
A
#
# COMPACT_ATOMS: atom_id res chain seq x y z
N MET A 1 -11.07 4.88 -1.30
CA MET A 1 -12.54 4.97 -1.46
C MET A 1 -13.20 3.60 -1.37
N VAL A 2 -13.18 2.74 -2.41
CA VAL A 2 -13.86 1.42 -2.35
C VAL A 2 -13.30 0.50 -1.26
N ARG A 3 -11.97 0.33 -1.21
CA ARG A 3 -11.32 -0.50 -0.20
C ARG A 3 -11.56 0.00 1.22
N THR A 4 -11.41 1.30 1.44
CA THR A 4 -11.60 1.94 2.76
C THR A 4 -13.05 1.79 3.24
N ALA A 5 -14.04 1.99 2.36
CA ALA A 5 -15.44 1.73 2.69
C ALA A 5 -15.70 0.24 3.01
N ALA A 6 -15.11 -0.69 2.25
CA ALA A 6 -15.23 -2.13 2.50
C ALA A 6 -14.59 -2.56 3.84
N GLU A 7 -13.44 -1.99 4.20
CA GLU A 7 -12.77 -2.19 5.50
C GLU A 7 -13.62 -1.64 6.66
N MET A 8 -14.19 -0.44 6.51
CA MET A 8 -15.10 0.16 7.51
C MET A 8 -16.39 -0.67 7.70
N ARG A 9 -16.99 -1.16 6.61
CA ARG A 9 -18.15 -2.06 6.69
C ARG A 9 -17.81 -3.35 7.43
N ALA A 10 -16.68 -3.99 7.09
CA ALA A 10 -16.22 -5.20 7.78
C ALA A 10 -15.97 -4.96 9.28
N ALA A 11 -15.37 -3.82 9.65
CA ALA A 11 -15.15 -3.45 11.04
C ALA A 11 -16.44 -3.11 11.81
N SER A 12 -17.49 -2.63 11.11
CA SER A 12 -18.80 -2.37 11.71
C SER A 12 -19.59 -3.65 11.99
N GLU A 13 -19.44 -4.69 11.15
CA GLU A 13 -20.06 -6.00 11.33
C GLU A 13 -19.49 -6.74 12.53
N THR A 14 -18.17 -6.65 12.76
CA THR A 14 -17.52 -7.30 13.92
C THR A 14 -17.85 -6.62 15.26
N LYS A 15 -18.12 -5.32 15.27
CA LYS A 15 -18.53 -4.59 16.49
C LYS A 15 -19.98 -4.88 16.92
N LYS A 16 -20.86 -5.32 16.00
CA LYS A 16 -22.27 -5.62 16.31
C LYS A 16 -22.49 -7.02 16.94
N SER A 17 -21.45 -7.85 17.07
CA SER A 17 -21.61 -9.25 17.50
C SER A 17 -21.45 -9.52 19.00
N ASN A 18 -21.41 -8.51 19.87
CA ASN A 18 -21.40 -8.74 21.33
C ASN A 18 -22.70 -8.26 21.98
N GLY A 19 -23.77 -9.03 21.78
CA GLY A 19 -25.03 -8.84 22.49
C GLY A 19 -24.89 -9.23 23.96
N HIS A 20 -24.70 -8.25 24.83
CA HIS A 20 -25.03 -8.39 26.25
C HIS A 20 -25.94 -7.23 26.66
N ASN A 21 -27.24 -7.48 26.60
CA ASN A 21 -28.25 -6.61 27.16
C ASN A 21 -28.40 -6.98 28.64
N ILE A 22 -27.73 -6.25 29.52
CA ILE A 22 -28.09 -6.18 30.95
C ILE A 22 -28.43 -4.74 31.24
N ASP A 23 -29.74 -4.47 31.17
CA ASP A 23 -30.38 -3.45 31.98
C ASP A 23 -30.22 -3.84 33.45
N ILE A 24 -29.50 -3.03 34.22
CA ILE A 24 -29.73 -2.79 35.65
C ILE A 24 -29.03 -1.47 35.96
N SER A 25 -29.84 -0.47 36.28
CA SER A 25 -29.45 0.69 37.06
C SER A 25 -28.55 0.29 38.23
N ALA A 26 -27.36 0.88 38.34
CA ALA A 26 -27.01 1.75 39.46
C ALA A 26 -25.47 1.92 39.64
N GLN A 27 -25.16 3.03 40.29
CA GLN A 27 -23.88 3.40 40.92
C GLN A 27 -22.71 3.82 40.00
N ALA A 28 -22.58 5.14 39.89
CA ALA A 28 -21.31 5.83 39.92
C ALA A 28 -20.42 5.33 41.08
N MET A 29 -19.13 5.10 40.81
CA MET A 29 -18.04 5.40 41.75
C MET A 29 -16.75 5.66 40.96
N ASP A 30 -16.24 6.89 41.12
CA ASP A 30 -14.87 7.31 40.86
C ASP A 30 -13.87 6.40 41.59
N LEU A 31 -12.80 6.01 40.89
CA LEU A 31 -11.55 5.58 41.53
C LEU A 31 -10.39 6.35 40.90
N ASP A 32 -9.88 7.30 41.68
CA ASP A 32 -8.72 8.15 41.44
C ASP A 32 -7.38 7.41 41.68
N ALA A 33 -6.37 7.92 40.98
CA ALA A 33 -4.92 7.77 41.08
C ALA A 33 -4.29 6.83 42.14
N ASN A 34 -3.28 6.04 41.72
CA ASN A 34 -1.87 6.51 41.73
C ASN A 34 -0.87 5.39 41.32
N GLY A 35 -0.02 5.71 40.33
CA GLY A 35 1.37 5.31 40.09
C GLY A 35 1.89 3.89 40.37
N THR A 36 2.33 3.19 39.31
CA THR A 36 3.75 2.73 39.22
C THR A 36 4.16 2.42 37.77
N GLU A 37 5.02 3.30 37.26
CA GLU A 37 6.15 3.17 36.33
C GLU A 37 6.35 1.92 35.43
N ASN A 38 6.77 2.26 34.20
CA ASN A 38 7.51 1.48 33.20
C ASN A 38 6.72 0.58 32.24
N GLY A 39 6.40 1.16 31.08
CA GLY A 39 5.96 0.39 29.92
C GLY A 39 5.80 1.22 28.66
N ALA A 40 6.93 1.44 27.98
CA ALA A 40 7.01 1.43 26.52
C ALA A 40 6.41 2.63 25.75
N TRP A 41 7.33 3.53 25.37
CA TRP A 41 7.36 4.19 24.07
C TRP A 41 6.16 5.07 23.76
N ASP A 42 6.23 6.23 24.40
CA ASP A 42 5.55 7.47 24.03
C ASP A 42 5.41 7.54 22.51
N GLN A 43 4.15 7.43 22.15
CA GLN A 43 3.60 7.35 20.82
C GLN A 43 4.03 8.64 20.12
N MET A 44 4.95 8.53 19.16
CA MET A 44 5.25 9.67 18.30
C MET A 44 3.96 9.97 17.52
N ASP A 45 3.21 10.94 18.02
CA ASP A 45 2.07 11.55 17.40
C ASP A 45 2.53 12.04 16.02
N THR A 46 2.32 11.22 14.99
CA THR A 46 2.33 11.69 13.61
C THR A 46 1.06 12.47 13.38
N GLU A 47 1.09 13.70 13.86
CA GLU A 47 0.23 14.80 13.46
C GLU A 47 0.44 15.11 11.97
N ASP A 48 -0.17 14.32 11.09
CA ASP A 48 -0.75 14.78 9.80
C ASP A 48 -1.52 13.66 9.08
N SER A 49 -2.65 13.27 9.66
CA SER A 49 -3.76 12.67 8.92
C SER A 49 -4.99 12.86 9.79
N THR A 50 -5.59 14.05 9.72
CA THR A 50 -6.96 14.23 10.15
C THR A 50 -7.84 13.38 9.24
N GLU A 51 -7.89 12.07 9.49
CA GLU A 51 -8.94 11.20 8.97
C GLU A 51 -10.22 11.63 9.68
N VAL A 52 -10.84 12.70 9.16
CA VAL A 52 -12.26 12.96 9.36
C VAL A 52 -12.94 11.63 9.05
N PRO A 53 -13.75 11.04 9.96
CA PRO A 53 -14.47 9.83 9.65
C PRO A 53 -15.49 10.20 8.57
N LEU A 54 -15.07 10.13 7.30
CA LEU A 54 -15.96 10.26 6.17
C LEU A 54 -17.01 9.17 6.36
N ASP A 55 -18.28 9.58 6.36
CA ASP A 55 -19.37 8.63 6.44
C ASP A 55 -19.23 7.64 5.28
N ILE A 56 -19.50 6.36 5.54
CA ILE A 56 -19.44 5.30 4.51
C ILE A 56 -20.29 5.72 3.29
N ASN A 57 -21.41 6.41 3.53
CA ASN A 57 -22.27 6.98 2.49
C ASN A 57 -21.55 8.04 1.64
N GLU A 58 -20.75 8.92 2.25
CA GLU A 58 -20.01 9.96 1.53
C GLU A 58 -18.93 9.36 0.63
N LEU A 59 -18.21 8.36 1.14
CA LEU A 59 -17.24 7.58 0.37
C LEU A 59 -17.88 6.85 -0.83
N GLU A 60 -19.10 6.36 -0.68
CA GLU A 60 -19.85 5.70 -1.75
C GLU A 60 -20.35 6.67 -2.81
N ILE A 61 -20.87 7.83 -2.40
CA ILE A 61 -21.28 8.89 -3.32
C ILE A 61 -20.07 9.40 -4.11
N ALA A 62 -18.94 9.66 -3.44
CA ALA A 62 -17.71 10.09 -4.09
C ALA A 62 -17.19 9.04 -5.09
N THR A 63 -17.28 7.75 -4.73
CA THR A 63 -16.91 6.65 -5.64
C THR A 63 -17.80 6.61 -6.87
N LEU A 64 -19.12 6.79 -6.70
CA LEU A 64 -20.08 6.79 -7.82
C LEU A 64 -19.86 7.97 -8.77
N GLN A 65 -19.66 9.18 -8.23
CA GLN A 65 -19.37 10.38 -9.02
C GLN A 65 -18.09 10.20 -9.83
N TYR A 66 -17.01 9.78 -9.17
CA TYR A 66 -15.74 9.53 -9.85
C TYR A 66 -15.86 8.45 -10.93
N GLY A 67 -16.62 7.38 -10.67
CA GLY A 67 -16.89 6.35 -11.66
C GLY A 67 -17.60 6.90 -12.90
N GLN A 68 -18.65 7.71 -12.72
CA GLN A 68 -19.41 8.32 -13.82
C GLN A 68 -18.54 9.21 -14.70
N GLU A 69 -17.69 10.04 -14.10
CA GLU A 69 -16.73 10.88 -14.82
C GLU A 69 -15.74 10.02 -15.62
N LEU A 70 -15.19 8.97 -15.00
CA LEU A 70 -14.26 8.05 -15.65
C LEU A 70 -14.91 7.31 -16.83
N HIS A 71 -16.18 6.92 -16.72
CA HIS A 71 -16.88 6.28 -17.84
C HIS A 71 -17.17 7.27 -18.98
N ALA A 72 -17.46 8.53 -18.68
CA ALA A 72 -17.64 9.55 -19.70
C ALA A 72 -16.33 9.82 -20.46
N GLU A 73 -15.19 9.85 -19.76
CA GLU A 73 -13.86 10.06 -20.35
C GLU A 73 -13.45 8.92 -21.29
N PHE A 74 -13.68 7.67 -20.89
CA PHE A 74 -13.23 6.48 -21.63
C PHE A 74 -14.31 5.81 -22.49
N LYS A 75 -15.47 6.45 -22.69
CA LYS A 75 -16.62 5.87 -23.40
C LYS A 75 -16.28 5.44 -24.83
N ASP A 76 -15.54 6.27 -25.55
CA ASP A 76 -15.22 6.08 -26.96
C ASP A 76 -13.80 5.51 -27.17
N ASP A 77 -13.15 5.02 -26.10
CA ASP A 77 -11.81 4.44 -26.20
C ASP A 77 -11.87 3.10 -26.95
N PRO A 78 -11.14 2.95 -28.08
CA PRO A 78 -11.17 1.73 -28.88
C PRO A 78 -10.38 0.56 -28.26
N ARG A 79 -9.61 0.81 -27.19
CA ARG A 79 -8.75 -0.20 -26.57
C ARG A 79 -9.59 -1.13 -25.70
N ARG A 80 -9.70 -2.40 -26.12
CA ARG A 80 -10.43 -3.46 -25.40
C ARG A 80 -9.98 -3.60 -23.93
N GLU A 81 -8.69 -3.40 -23.65
CA GLU A 81 -8.17 -3.48 -22.28
C GLU A 81 -8.78 -2.41 -21.37
N VAL A 82 -8.96 -1.17 -21.87
CA VAL A 82 -9.59 -0.07 -21.12
C VAL A 82 -11.04 -0.44 -20.79
N THR A 83 -11.81 -0.91 -21.77
CA THR A 83 -13.21 -1.34 -21.54
C THR A 83 -13.29 -2.49 -20.53
N LYS A 84 -12.36 -3.45 -20.61
CA LYS A 84 -12.29 -4.59 -19.69
C LYS A 84 -11.95 -4.15 -18.25
N HIS A 85 -10.95 -3.29 -18.10
CA HIS A 85 -10.58 -2.76 -16.78
C HIS A 85 -11.70 -1.94 -16.17
N LEU A 86 -12.36 -1.10 -16.97
CA LEU A 86 -13.51 -0.31 -16.55
C LEU A 86 -14.65 -1.22 -16.07
N ALA A 87 -14.99 -2.27 -16.82
CA ALA A 87 -16.00 -3.25 -16.43
C ALA A 87 -15.65 -3.97 -15.10
N ASN A 88 -14.38 -4.33 -14.90
CA ASN A 88 -13.91 -4.96 -13.66
C ASN A 88 -14.01 -4.00 -12.46
N ILE A 89 -13.71 -2.71 -12.65
CA ILE A 89 -13.85 -1.69 -11.60
C ILE A 89 -15.33 -1.52 -11.24
N TYR A 90 -16.22 -1.48 -12.23
CA TYR A 90 -17.67 -1.39 -12.00
C TYR A 90 -18.25 -2.60 -11.29
N ALA A 91 -17.72 -3.80 -11.58
CA ALA A 91 -18.12 -5.01 -10.89
C ALA A 91 -17.90 -4.92 -9.37
N LEU A 92 -16.91 -4.15 -8.90
CA LEU A 92 -16.66 -3.95 -7.46
C LEU A 92 -17.85 -3.30 -6.75
N LEU A 93 -18.61 -2.44 -7.43
CA LEU A 93 -19.78 -1.76 -6.86
C LEU A 93 -21.00 -2.67 -6.78
N ALA A 94 -21.05 -3.76 -7.54
CA ALA A 94 -22.17 -4.70 -7.51
C ALA A 94 -22.19 -5.56 -6.23
N TYR A 95 -21.05 -5.69 -5.54
CA TYR A 95 -20.92 -6.49 -4.33
C TYR A 95 -21.06 -5.64 -3.07
N ALA A 96 -21.81 -6.15 -2.10
CA ALA A 96 -21.98 -5.48 -0.80
C ALA A 96 -20.66 -5.36 -0.02
N ASN A 97 -19.75 -6.33 -0.17
CA ASN A 97 -18.39 -6.25 0.34
C ASN A 97 -17.39 -6.94 -0.62
N PRO A 98 -16.67 -6.17 -1.46
CA PRO A 98 -15.76 -6.73 -2.45
C PRO A 98 -14.52 -7.40 -1.86
N LEU A 99 -14.23 -7.25 -0.56
CA LEU A 99 -13.11 -7.94 0.11
C LEU A 99 -13.41 -9.41 0.44
N LYS A 100 -14.69 -9.79 0.51
CA LYS A 100 -15.12 -11.17 0.80
C LYS A 100 -15.23 -12.03 -0.46
N GLU A 101 -15.22 -11.40 -1.63
CA GLU A 101 -15.49 -12.05 -2.91
C GLU A 101 -14.21 -12.40 -3.66
N LYS A 102 -13.98 -13.69 -3.88
CA LYS A 102 -12.73 -14.22 -4.46
C LYS A 102 -12.46 -13.69 -5.88
N ASP A 103 -13.52 -13.44 -6.64
CA ASP A 103 -13.42 -13.02 -8.03
C ASP A 103 -12.91 -11.59 -8.19
N VAL A 104 -13.14 -10.73 -7.19
CA VAL A 104 -12.80 -9.29 -7.28
C VAL A 104 -11.79 -8.82 -6.23
N VAL A 105 -11.51 -9.62 -5.20
CA VAL A 105 -10.58 -9.25 -4.12
C VAL A 105 -9.17 -8.90 -4.62
N HIS A 106 -8.72 -9.54 -5.70
CA HIS A 106 -7.40 -9.31 -6.29
C HIS A 106 -7.24 -7.88 -6.83
N LEU A 107 -8.34 -7.22 -7.22
CA LEU A 107 -8.34 -5.83 -7.69
C LEU A 107 -8.09 -4.83 -6.54
N LEU A 108 -8.27 -5.24 -5.29
CA LEU A 108 -8.10 -4.41 -4.09
C LEU A 108 -6.78 -4.66 -3.35
N ASP A 109 -5.94 -5.58 -3.86
CA ASP A 109 -4.66 -5.91 -3.22
C ASP A 109 -3.68 -4.73 -3.27
N ARG A 110 -2.92 -4.51 -2.19
CA ARG A 110 -1.88 -3.47 -2.14
C ARG A 110 -0.75 -3.78 -3.11
N LYS A 111 -0.45 -5.08 -3.35
CA LYS A 111 0.62 -5.50 -4.26
C LYS A 111 0.41 -5.01 -5.69
N GLY A 112 -0.85 -4.98 -6.16
CA GLY A 112 -1.20 -4.45 -7.48
C GLY A 112 -0.80 -2.97 -7.65
N ARG A 113 -0.88 -2.16 -6.58
CA ARG A 113 -0.49 -0.75 -6.63
C ARG A 113 1.01 -0.55 -6.81
N LEU A 114 1.84 -1.46 -6.28
CA LEU A 114 3.29 -1.41 -6.47
C LEU A 114 3.65 -1.61 -7.95
N ALA A 115 3.08 -2.64 -8.57
CA ALA A 115 3.30 -2.93 -9.99
C ALA A 115 2.88 -1.75 -10.89
N VAL A 116 1.71 -1.15 -10.62
CA VAL A 116 1.24 0.03 -11.36
C VAL A 116 2.16 1.24 -11.13
N ALA A 117 2.66 1.44 -9.92
CA ALA A 117 3.59 2.54 -9.63
C ALA A 117 4.93 2.36 -10.36
N GLU A 118 5.45 1.14 -10.46
CA GLU A 118 6.65 0.83 -11.22
C GLU A 118 6.44 1.07 -12.72
N GLU A 119 5.33 0.59 -13.29
CA GLU A 119 4.98 0.81 -14.69
C GLU A 119 4.83 2.30 -14.99
N LEU A 120 4.11 3.05 -14.15
CA LEU A 120 3.95 4.49 -14.27
C LEU A 120 5.30 5.22 -14.22
N ASN A 121 6.14 4.89 -13.24
CA ASN A 121 7.48 5.49 -13.12
C ASN A 121 8.32 5.21 -14.37
N SER A 122 8.25 4.00 -14.91
CA SER A 122 8.96 3.64 -16.13
C SER A 122 8.45 4.40 -17.35
N ALA A 123 7.14 4.59 -17.48
CA ALA A 123 6.52 5.35 -18.56
C ALA A 123 6.86 6.85 -18.48
N ILE A 124 6.90 7.43 -17.28
CA ILE A 124 7.35 8.81 -17.07
C ILE A 124 8.81 8.96 -17.48
N LEU A 125 9.69 8.05 -17.05
CA LEU A 125 11.11 8.09 -17.43
C LEU A 125 11.29 8.01 -18.94
N LEU A 126 10.57 7.11 -19.62
CA LEU A 126 10.57 7.02 -21.08
C LEU A 126 10.06 8.29 -21.76
N SER A 127 8.97 8.88 -21.24
CA SER A 127 8.42 10.14 -21.77
C SER A 127 9.39 11.31 -21.61
N LEU A 128 10.25 11.28 -20.59
CA LEU A 128 11.32 12.27 -20.37
C LEU A 128 12.59 11.98 -21.17
N GLY A 129 12.58 10.96 -22.04
CA GLY A 129 13.73 10.52 -22.83
C GLY A 129 14.83 9.84 -21.98
N LYS A 130 14.50 9.43 -20.76
CA LYS A 130 15.41 8.71 -19.86
C LYS A 130 15.18 7.19 -20.00
N SER A 131 16.14 6.41 -19.50
CA SER A 131 16.01 4.97 -19.39
C SER A 131 14.78 4.61 -18.53
N SER A 132 13.98 3.62 -18.97
CA SER A 132 12.80 3.13 -18.23
C SER A 132 13.11 2.56 -16.85
N ARG A 133 14.36 2.13 -16.64
CA ARG A 133 14.90 1.74 -15.33
C ARG A 133 15.76 2.86 -14.77
N ALA A 134 15.72 3.02 -13.45
CA ALA A 134 16.59 3.96 -12.75
C ALA A 134 18.07 3.65 -13.07
N ALA A 135 18.88 4.69 -13.27
CA ALA A 135 20.29 4.51 -13.58
C ALA A 135 21.02 3.67 -12.51
N LEU A 136 20.66 3.86 -11.24
CA LEU A 136 21.21 3.09 -10.13
C LEU A 136 20.85 1.60 -10.22
N GLU A 137 19.61 1.27 -10.58
CA GLU A 137 19.18 -0.11 -10.75
C GLU A 137 19.90 -0.79 -11.91
N LYS A 138 20.12 -0.05 -13.01
CA LYS A 138 20.90 -0.56 -14.15
C LYS A 138 22.34 -0.84 -13.75
N ILE A 139 22.98 0.09 -13.01
CA ILE A 139 24.34 -0.11 -12.49
C ILE A 139 24.37 -1.29 -11.54
N TYR A 140 23.41 -1.40 -10.61
CA TYR A 140 23.34 -2.51 -9.67
C TYR A 140 23.20 -3.85 -10.38
N ALA A 141 22.27 -3.97 -11.34
CA ALA A 141 22.06 -5.19 -12.11
C ALA A 141 23.29 -5.56 -12.95
N GLN A 142 23.92 -4.58 -13.62
CA GLN A 142 25.13 -4.80 -14.40
C GLN A 142 26.30 -5.25 -13.52
N THR A 143 26.51 -4.59 -12.38
CA THR A 143 27.59 -4.93 -11.44
C THR A 143 27.34 -6.28 -10.78
N SER A 144 26.09 -6.65 -10.47
CA SER A 144 25.77 -7.97 -9.94
C SER A 144 26.12 -9.09 -10.92
N VAL A 145 25.70 -8.96 -12.18
CA VAL A 145 26.03 -9.94 -13.22
C VAL A 145 27.55 -10.01 -13.42
N LEU A 146 28.22 -8.85 -13.45
CA LEU A 146 29.68 -8.81 -13.59
C LEU A 146 30.38 -9.46 -12.41
N LEU A 147 29.87 -9.32 -11.18
CA LEU A 147 30.41 -9.97 -9.99
C LEU A 147 30.25 -11.50 -10.06
N ASP A 148 29.09 -11.97 -10.53
CA ASP A 148 28.83 -13.40 -10.74
C ASP A 148 29.76 -13.98 -11.82
N ASP A 149 29.92 -13.30 -12.95
CA ASP A 149 30.86 -13.68 -14.01
C ASP A 149 32.32 -13.71 -13.50
N LEU A 150 32.70 -12.74 -12.67
CA LEU A 150 34.03 -12.66 -12.06
C LEU A 150 34.25 -13.76 -11.02
N ARG A 151 33.20 -14.16 -10.31
CA ARG A 151 33.24 -15.26 -9.33
C ARG A 151 33.48 -16.59 -10.03
N GLU A 152 32.81 -16.83 -11.16
CA GLU A 152 32.94 -18.06 -11.93
C GLU A 152 34.29 -18.16 -12.65
N ASN A 153 34.79 -17.06 -13.22
CA ASN A 153 35.97 -17.08 -14.11
C ASN A 153 37.26 -16.53 -13.48
N GLY A 154 37.18 -15.65 -12.48
CA GLY A 154 38.31 -14.89 -11.93
C GLY A 154 38.91 -15.47 -10.63
N GLY A 155 38.16 -16.31 -9.92
CA GLY A 155 38.59 -16.97 -8.68
C GLY A 155 38.95 -16.01 -7.52
N PRO A 156 39.58 -16.54 -6.44
CA PRO A 156 40.13 -15.87 -5.27
C PRO A 156 40.37 -14.35 -5.34
N GLY A 157 41.31 -14.04 -6.24
CA GLY A 157 42.02 -12.78 -6.31
C GLY A 157 41.25 -11.67 -7.03
N ALA A 158 40.16 -11.99 -7.73
CA ALA A 158 39.40 -11.01 -8.50
C ALA A 158 38.65 -9.98 -7.62
N PHE A 159 38.51 -10.28 -6.32
CA PHE A 159 37.79 -9.44 -5.36
C PHE A 159 38.70 -8.73 -4.35
N VAL A 160 40.03 -8.85 -4.46
CA VAL A 160 40.96 -8.22 -3.50
C VAL A 160 40.79 -6.71 -3.47
N SER A 161 40.60 -6.07 -4.63
CA SER A 161 40.34 -4.62 -4.72
C SER A 161 38.98 -4.20 -4.18
N LEU A 162 38.00 -5.12 -4.08
CA LEU A 162 36.73 -4.81 -3.41
C LEU A 162 36.88 -4.79 -1.91
N GLN A 163 37.83 -5.55 -1.36
CA GLN A 163 38.09 -5.59 0.08
C GLN A 163 38.52 -4.22 0.59
N ASP A 164 39.44 -3.56 -0.13
CA ASP A 164 39.91 -2.20 0.19
C ASP A 164 38.74 -1.18 0.16
N VAL A 165 37.87 -1.27 -0.85
CA VAL A 165 36.71 -0.38 -0.99
C VAL A 165 35.67 -0.63 0.11
N ILE A 166 35.44 -1.89 0.51
CA ILE A 166 34.52 -2.24 1.59
C ILE A 166 35.02 -1.73 2.93
N GLU A 167 36.34 -1.74 3.15
CA GLU A 167 36.96 -1.21 4.38
C GLU A 167 36.86 0.32 4.49
N GLU A 168 36.82 1.03 3.36
CA GLU A 168 36.59 2.48 3.33
C GLU A 168 35.13 2.89 3.57
N ILE A 169 34.16 1.98 3.45
CA ILE A 169 32.75 2.29 3.72
C ILE A 169 32.57 2.49 5.23
N PRO A 170 32.13 3.68 5.69
CA PRO A 170 31.92 3.92 7.10
C PRO A 170 30.87 2.96 7.64
N LYS A 171 31.26 2.13 8.62
CA LYS A 171 30.34 1.21 9.28
C LYS A 171 29.23 2.03 9.91
N SER A 172 27.99 1.83 9.48
CA SER A 172 26.84 2.50 10.08
C SER A 172 26.83 2.16 11.57
N GLN A 173 26.88 3.17 12.43
CA GLN A 173 26.65 2.96 13.85
C GLN A 173 25.26 2.34 14.03
N PRO A 174 25.11 1.32 14.88
CA PRO A 174 23.79 0.83 15.24
C PRO A 174 23.03 1.99 15.90
N PHE A 175 21.85 2.30 15.38
CA PHE A 175 20.85 3.10 16.08
C PHE A 175 20.28 2.30 17.24
#